data_AF-A0A543AFP7-F1
#
_entry.id   AF-A0A543AFP7-F1
#
_cell.length_a   1.000
_cell.length_b   1.000
_cell.length_c   1.000
_cell.angle_alpha   90.00
_cell.angle_beta   90.00
_cell.angle_gamma   90.00
#
_symmetry.space_group_name_H-M   'P 1'
#
loop_
_entity.id
_entity.type
_entity.pdbx_description
1 polymer ?
#
loop_
_entity_poly.entity_id
_entity_poly.type
_entity_poly.pdbx_seq_one_letter_code
_entity_poly.pdbx_strand_id
1 'polypeptide(L)'
;MHLMPDVAEDTVTNTEPVYPTFGPPRSMSRKPRVDTVLADAVDIAREALEGYDGDIGEHLGTTADDERVVTHRFAAHVPGYRGWHFFVTLARAPRSKMVTISETGMLPGEGALLAPAWVPWRDRASAEERIRLDAIAAGEDPAKALEAAGFGPKAVEEVSVASTERPVTKDHTDKAKQARREAKRRRARQQAARRKQKKKSAGSNTKPDTES
;
A
#
# COMPACT_ATOMS: atom_id res chain seq x y z
N MET A 1 24.29 60.71 14.29
CA MET A 1 24.88 59.59 15.05
C MET A 1 23.76 58.81 15.72
N HIS A 2 23.21 57.82 15.02
CA HIS A 2 22.24 56.88 15.59
C HIS A 2 23.00 55.59 15.90
N LEU A 3 23.11 55.29 17.19
CA LEU A 3 23.72 54.09 17.75
C LEU A 3 22.75 52.93 17.53
N MET A 4 23.15 51.91 16.77
CA MET A 4 22.45 50.62 16.74
C MET A 4 22.76 49.88 18.05
N PRO A 5 21.77 49.27 18.73
CA PRO A 5 22.06 48.38 19.84
C PRO A 5 22.68 47.08 19.33
N ASP A 6 23.73 46.66 20.04
CA ASP A 6 24.44 45.40 19.94
C ASP A 6 23.45 44.23 20.11
N VAL A 7 23.29 43.41 19.06
CA VAL A 7 22.46 42.21 19.10
C VAL A 7 23.31 41.11 19.75
N ALA A 8 23.07 40.90 21.04
CA ALA A 8 23.67 39.82 21.80
C ALA A 8 23.44 38.48 21.08
N GLU A 9 24.51 37.69 20.97
CA GLU A 9 24.48 36.32 20.49
C GLU A 9 23.49 35.51 21.35
N ASP A 10 22.38 35.08 20.73
CA ASP A 10 21.41 34.19 21.37
C ASP A 10 22.10 32.84 21.64
N THR A 11 22.65 32.72 22.84
CA THR A 11 23.08 31.45 23.42
C THR A 11 21.92 30.46 23.30
N VAL A 12 22.04 29.49 22.39
CA VAL A 12 21.11 28.35 22.30
C VAL A 12 21.25 27.57 23.61
N THR A 13 20.43 27.89 24.59
CA THR A 13 20.35 27.12 25.83
C THR A 13 19.81 25.74 25.44
N ASN A 14 20.64 24.72 25.65
CA ASN A 14 20.28 23.32 25.54
C ASN A 14 19.15 23.03 26.55
N THR A 15 17.92 23.29 26.14
CA THR A 15 16.73 22.95 26.92
C THR A 15 16.55 21.45 26.81
N GLU A 16 16.75 20.75 27.92
CA GLU A 16 16.45 19.32 27.99
C GLU A 16 15.01 19.07 27.51
N PRO A 17 14.78 18.07 26.65
CA PRO A 17 13.44 17.75 26.21
C PRO A 17 12.58 17.39 27.43
N VAL A 18 11.59 18.23 27.72
CA VAL A 18 10.57 17.93 28.73
C VAL A 18 9.74 16.78 28.18
N TYR A 19 10.05 15.56 28.63
CA TYR A 19 9.25 14.40 28.30
C TYR A 19 7.92 14.47 29.04
N PRO A 20 6.79 14.18 28.38
CA PRO A 20 5.53 14.02 29.08
C PRO A 20 5.68 12.85 30.06
N THR A 21 5.65 13.13 31.35
CA THR A 21 5.57 12.09 32.38
C THR A 21 4.16 11.53 32.36
N PHE A 22 3.95 10.43 31.64
CA PHE A 22 2.80 9.58 31.89
C PHE A 22 2.86 9.20 33.36
N GLY A 23 1.75 9.39 34.09
CA GLY A 23 1.68 9.20 35.53
C GLY A 23 2.16 7.81 36.01
N PRO A 24 2.03 7.50 37.31
CA PRO A 24 2.53 6.24 37.84
C PRO A 24 2.10 5.04 36.98
N PRO A 25 3.02 4.09 36.70
CA PRO A 25 2.73 3.00 35.79
C PRO A 25 1.49 2.25 36.29
N ARG A 26 0.48 2.10 35.42
CA ARG A 26 -0.69 1.28 35.75
C ARG A 26 -0.21 -0.14 36.07
N SER A 27 -0.81 -0.77 37.08
CA SER A 27 -0.46 -2.16 37.40
C SER A 27 -0.73 -3.04 36.18
N MET A 28 0.15 -4.02 35.93
CA MET A 28 0.01 -4.89 34.78
C MET A 28 -1.26 -5.73 34.93
N SER A 29 -2.18 -5.58 33.99
CA SER A 29 -3.37 -6.44 33.91
C SER A 29 -2.93 -7.88 33.57
N ARG A 30 -3.72 -8.86 34.04
CA ARG A 30 -3.51 -10.27 33.70
C ARG A 30 -3.67 -10.46 32.19
N LYS A 31 -2.87 -11.36 31.60
CA LYS A 31 -2.97 -11.72 30.18
C LYS A 31 -4.45 -12.02 29.82
N PRO A 32 -5.02 -11.34 28.81
CA PRO A 32 -6.43 -11.54 28.47
C PRO A 32 -6.69 -12.96 27.99
N ARG A 33 -7.85 -13.52 28.35
CA ARG A 33 -8.29 -14.83 27.85
C ARG A 33 -8.98 -14.62 26.52
N VAL A 34 -8.72 -15.52 25.57
CA VAL A 34 -9.39 -15.51 24.27
C VAL A 34 -10.90 -15.68 24.47
N ASP A 35 -11.66 -14.74 23.93
CA ASP A 35 -13.11 -14.79 23.90
C ASP A 35 -13.56 -15.71 22.76
N THR A 36 -14.24 -16.81 23.07
CA THR A 36 -14.59 -17.83 22.06
C THR A 36 -15.56 -17.30 21.01
N VAL A 37 -16.49 -16.41 21.39
CA VAL A 37 -17.45 -15.83 20.44
C VAL A 37 -16.72 -14.99 19.39
N LEU A 38 -15.73 -14.19 19.83
CA LEU A 38 -14.92 -13.41 18.91
C LEU A 38 -13.97 -14.30 18.12
N ALA A 39 -13.31 -15.27 18.75
CA ALA A 39 -12.37 -16.16 18.08
C ALA A 39 -13.02 -17.01 16.97
N ASP A 40 -14.30 -17.38 17.14
CA ASP A 40 -15.05 -18.13 16.14
C ASP A 40 -15.60 -17.23 15.02
N ALA A 41 -15.57 -15.90 15.18
CA ALA A 41 -16.13 -14.93 14.22
C ALA A 41 -15.21 -14.61 13.03
N VAL A 42 -14.53 -15.64 12.49
CA VAL A 42 -13.57 -15.51 11.38
C VAL A 42 -14.25 -14.95 10.13
N ASP A 43 -15.50 -15.36 9.85
CA ASP A 43 -16.24 -14.90 8.67
C ASP A 43 -16.57 -13.41 8.75
N ILE A 44 -16.97 -12.92 9.93
CA ILE A 44 -17.22 -11.48 10.18
C ILE A 44 -15.91 -10.70 9.98
N ALA A 45 -14.79 -11.23 10.50
CA ALA A 45 -13.48 -10.62 10.30
C ALA A 45 -13.06 -10.59 8.83
N ARG A 46 -13.38 -11.63 8.05
CA ARG A 46 -13.09 -11.68 6.62
C ARG A 46 -13.96 -10.71 5.83
N GLU A 47 -15.26 -10.66 6.10
CA GLU A 47 -16.21 -9.73 5.47
C GLU A 47 -15.79 -8.27 5.70
N ALA A 48 -15.30 -7.95 6.90
CA ALA A 48 -14.79 -6.62 7.24
C ALA A 48 -13.64 -6.13 6.33
N LEU A 49 -12.92 -7.05 5.68
CA LEU A 49 -11.80 -6.74 4.79
C LEU A 49 -12.19 -6.60 3.32
N GLU A 50 -13.43 -6.91 2.92
CA GLU A 50 -13.86 -6.92 1.51
C GLU A 50 -13.68 -5.57 0.79
N GLY A 51 -13.60 -4.46 1.54
CA GLY A 51 -13.35 -3.12 0.99
C GLY A 51 -11.89 -2.80 0.66
N TYR A 52 -10.93 -3.67 0.99
CA TYR A 52 -9.51 -3.46 0.69
C TYR A 52 -9.15 -3.89 -0.73
N ASP A 53 -8.33 -3.08 -1.40
CA ASP A 53 -7.70 -3.47 -2.66
C ASP A 53 -6.62 -4.52 -2.40
N GLY A 54 -6.96 -5.80 -2.59
CA GLY A 54 -6.03 -6.90 -2.34
C GLY A 54 -6.70 -8.26 -2.29
N ASP A 55 -5.90 -9.31 -2.45
CA ASP A 55 -6.35 -10.69 -2.22
C ASP A 55 -6.13 -11.07 -0.75
N ILE A 56 -7.24 -11.37 -0.05
CA ILE A 56 -7.26 -11.77 1.36
C ILE A 56 -7.04 -13.28 1.44
N GLY A 57 -5.86 -13.67 1.89
CA GLY A 57 -5.44 -15.06 1.94
C GLY A 57 -6.01 -15.85 3.13
N GLU A 58 -5.22 -16.84 3.56
CA GLU A 58 -5.58 -17.74 4.65
C GLU A 58 -5.68 -17.02 6.00
N HIS A 59 -6.56 -17.52 6.87
CA HIS A 59 -6.62 -17.06 8.26
C HIS A 59 -5.43 -17.64 9.04
N LEU A 60 -4.59 -16.76 9.57
CA LEU A 60 -3.33 -17.11 10.24
C LEU A 60 -3.50 -17.36 11.74
N GLY A 61 -4.62 -16.93 12.31
CA GLY A 61 -4.94 -17.13 13.72
C GLY A 61 -5.47 -15.87 14.40
N THR A 62 -5.68 -15.99 15.70
CA THR A 62 -6.25 -14.95 16.56
C THR A 62 -5.39 -14.69 17.78
N THR A 63 -5.44 -13.44 18.25
CA THR A 63 -4.80 -13.01 19.50
C THR A 63 -5.81 -12.26 20.35
N ALA A 64 -5.84 -12.53 21.65
CA ALA A 64 -6.61 -11.74 22.60
C ALA A 64 -5.79 -10.52 23.05
N ASP A 65 -6.25 -9.33 22.67
CA ASP A 65 -5.58 -8.07 23.01
C ASP A 65 -6.09 -7.48 24.33
N ASP A 66 -7.38 -7.71 24.65
CA ASP A 66 -7.99 -7.33 25.93
C ASP A 66 -9.24 -8.18 26.25
N GLU A 67 -9.90 -7.93 27.38
CA GLU A 67 -11.17 -8.56 27.73
C GLU A 67 -12.23 -8.26 26.66
N ARG A 68 -12.70 -9.31 25.97
CA ARG A 68 -13.66 -9.20 24.86
C ARG A 68 -13.13 -8.35 23.69
N VAL A 69 -11.83 -8.41 23.44
CA VAL A 69 -11.17 -7.84 22.27
C VAL A 69 -10.23 -8.88 21.66
N VAL A 70 -10.45 -9.26 20.41
CA VAL A 70 -9.68 -10.28 19.70
C VAL A 70 -9.32 -9.78 18.30
N THR A 71 -8.04 -9.87 17.95
CA THR A 71 -7.56 -9.58 16.60
C THR A 71 -7.41 -10.85 15.78
N HIS A 72 -8.06 -10.90 14.64
CA HIS A 72 -7.85 -11.91 13.58
C HIS A 72 -6.77 -11.44 12.63
N ARG A 73 -5.94 -12.36 12.14
CA ARG A 73 -4.94 -12.08 11.10
C ARG A 73 -5.16 -12.95 9.87
N PHE A 74 -4.96 -12.37 8.70
CA PHE A 74 -5.03 -13.06 7.42
C PHE A 74 -3.78 -12.75 6.59
N ALA A 75 -3.33 -13.71 5.77
CA ALA A 75 -2.26 -13.45 4.82
C ALA A 75 -2.68 -12.35 3.82
N ALA A 76 -1.78 -11.42 3.51
CA ALA A 76 -2.02 -10.41 2.49
C ALA A 76 -1.28 -10.77 1.19
N HIS A 77 -2.03 -11.03 0.13
CA HIS A 77 -1.49 -11.29 -1.21
C HIS A 77 -1.53 -10.02 -2.07
N VAL A 78 -0.97 -8.93 -1.54
CA VAL A 78 -0.95 -7.62 -2.20
C VAL A 78 0.43 -7.36 -2.81
N PRO A 79 0.54 -7.02 -4.12
CA PRO A 79 1.82 -6.69 -4.75
C PRO A 79 2.56 -5.58 -4.00
N GLY A 80 3.84 -5.80 -3.70
CA GLY A 80 4.66 -4.86 -2.92
C GLY A 80 4.59 -5.06 -1.39
N TYR A 81 3.61 -5.80 -0.88
CA TYR A 81 3.40 -6.06 0.55
C TYR A 81 3.67 -7.53 0.91
N ARG A 82 4.72 -8.12 0.35
CA ARG A 82 5.11 -9.51 0.67
C ARG A 82 5.30 -9.66 2.18
N GLY A 83 4.70 -10.70 2.75
CA GLY A 83 4.83 -11.03 4.18
C GLY A 83 4.03 -10.13 5.11
N TRP A 84 3.18 -9.25 4.57
CA TRP A 84 2.23 -8.47 5.36
C TRP A 84 0.99 -9.32 5.67
N HIS A 85 0.30 -8.92 6.73
CA HIS A 85 -0.95 -9.53 7.15
C HIS A 85 -2.04 -8.47 7.22
N PHE A 86 -3.23 -8.79 6.73
CA PHE A 86 -4.42 -8.06 7.13
C PHE A 86 -4.74 -8.39 8.59
N PHE A 87 -5.28 -7.41 9.31
CA PHE A 87 -5.82 -7.64 10.64
C PHE A 87 -7.20 -7.02 10.77
N VAL A 88 -8.03 -7.65 11.61
CA VAL A 88 -9.32 -7.13 12.03
C VAL A 88 -9.45 -7.34 13.52
N THR A 89 -9.61 -6.24 14.26
CA THR A 89 -9.84 -6.28 15.69
C THR A 89 -11.35 -6.29 15.92
N LEU A 90 -11.85 -7.37 16.50
CA LEU A 90 -13.24 -7.54 16.90
C LEU A 90 -13.38 -7.29 18.40
N ALA A 91 -14.51 -6.69 18.77
CA ALA A 91 -14.89 -6.44 20.15
C ALA A 91 -16.36 -6.76 20.39
N ARG A 92 -16.74 -6.94 21.67
CA ARG A 92 -18.16 -7.03 22.06
C ARG A 92 -18.42 -6.41 23.41
N ALA A 93 -19.58 -5.78 23.56
CA ALA A 93 -20.02 -5.22 24.83
C ALA A 93 -20.25 -6.32 25.89
N PRO A 94 -20.10 -6.03 27.19
CA PRO A 94 -20.38 -6.98 28.26
C PRO A 94 -21.80 -7.56 28.15
N ARG A 95 -21.93 -8.88 28.35
CA ARG A 95 -23.18 -9.66 28.22
C ARG A 95 -23.82 -9.67 26.82
N SER A 96 -23.29 -8.95 25.84
CA SER A 96 -23.74 -9.00 24.46
C SER A 96 -23.09 -10.16 23.71
N LYS A 97 -23.85 -10.80 22.82
CA LYS A 97 -23.32 -11.73 21.79
C LYS A 97 -23.04 -11.05 20.46
N MET A 98 -23.40 -9.76 20.33
CA MET A 98 -23.14 -8.99 19.12
C MET A 98 -21.65 -8.71 18.99
N VAL A 99 -21.07 -9.10 17.86
CA VAL A 99 -19.69 -8.84 17.47
C VAL A 99 -19.64 -7.50 16.72
N THR A 100 -18.69 -6.65 17.07
CA THR A 100 -18.45 -5.36 16.41
C THR A 100 -17.00 -5.26 15.95
N ILE A 101 -16.76 -4.54 14.86
CA ILE A 101 -15.41 -4.27 14.34
C ILE A 101 -14.89 -2.99 15.00
N SER A 102 -13.73 -3.07 15.64
CA SER A 102 -13.05 -1.91 16.22
C SER A 102 -12.16 -1.21 15.20
N GLU A 103 -11.39 -1.99 14.45
CA GLU A 103 -10.45 -1.50 13.44
C GLU A 103 -10.10 -2.60 12.44
N THR A 104 -9.61 -2.18 11.29
CA THR A 104 -9.08 -3.04 10.23
C THR A 104 -7.83 -2.39 9.67
N GLY A 105 -6.92 -3.20 9.10
CA GLY A 105 -5.75 -2.67 8.44
C GLY A 105 -4.79 -3.74 7.98
N MET A 106 -3.57 -3.32 7.67
CA MET A 106 -2.46 -4.20 7.38
C MET A 106 -1.25 -3.87 8.25
N LEU A 107 -0.55 -4.91 8.70
CA LEU A 107 0.68 -4.78 9.44
C LEU A 107 1.76 -5.70 8.85
N PRO A 108 3.05 -5.31 8.95
CA PRO A 108 4.14 -6.18 8.56
C PRO A 108 4.18 -7.44 9.44
N GLY A 109 4.23 -8.60 8.81
CA GLY A 109 4.50 -9.89 9.45
C GLY A 109 5.98 -10.23 9.50
N GLU A 110 6.31 -11.44 9.93
CA GLU A 110 7.69 -11.93 10.08
C GLU A 110 8.48 -11.92 8.76
N GLY A 111 7.80 -12.12 7.64
CA GLY A 111 8.42 -12.10 6.30
C GLY A 111 8.37 -10.75 5.59
N ALA A 112 7.93 -9.67 6.27
CA ALA A 112 7.74 -8.37 5.63
C ALA A 112 9.06 -7.64 5.40
N LEU A 113 9.17 -7.00 4.23
CA LEU A 113 10.23 -6.02 3.99
C LEU A 113 9.93 -4.76 4.80
N LEU A 114 10.68 -4.54 5.87
CA LEU A 114 10.55 -3.37 6.72
C LEU A 114 11.25 -2.16 6.12
N ALA A 115 10.73 -0.98 6.45
CA ALA A 115 11.41 0.27 6.14
C ALA A 115 12.77 0.33 6.87
N PRO A 116 13.77 0.99 6.27
CA PRO A 116 15.02 1.28 6.97
C PRO A 116 14.74 2.14 8.21
N ALA A 117 15.71 2.15 9.13
CA ALA A 117 15.65 3.02 10.29
C ALA A 117 15.39 4.48 9.86
N TRP A 118 14.52 5.16 10.60
CA TRP A 118 14.24 6.56 10.35
C TRP A 118 15.52 7.38 10.55
N VAL A 119 15.88 8.14 9.52
CA VAL A 119 16.98 9.11 9.56
C VAL A 119 16.37 10.51 9.72
N PRO A 120 16.91 11.42 10.56
CA PRO A 120 16.45 12.79 10.64
C PRO A 120 16.40 13.46 9.27
N TRP A 121 15.41 14.31 9.04
CA TRP A 121 15.25 14.97 7.73
C TRP A 121 16.52 15.71 7.29
N ARG A 122 17.17 16.42 8.23
CA ARG A 122 18.46 17.11 8.00
C ARG A 122 19.53 16.18 7.44
N ASP A 123 19.55 14.93 7.89
CA ASP A 123 20.55 13.93 7.49
C ASP A 123 20.14 13.15 6.22
N ARG A 124 18.88 13.25 5.80
CA ARG A 124 18.41 12.71 4.50
C ARG A 124 18.79 13.61 3.34
N ALA A 125 18.94 14.91 3.59
CA ALA A 125 19.36 15.86 2.57
C ALA A 125 20.75 15.45 2.05
N SER A 126 20.91 15.49 0.72
CA SER A 126 22.22 15.23 0.12
C SER A 126 23.24 16.24 0.65
N ALA A 127 24.53 15.93 0.53
CA ALA A 127 25.57 16.91 0.85
C ALA A 127 25.36 18.22 0.07
N GLU A 128 25.03 18.11 -1.22
CA GLU A 128 24.65 19.24 -2.09
C GLU A 128 23.51 20.08 -1.51
N GLU A 129 22.39 19.44 -1.14
CA GLU A 129 21.24 20.17 -0.63
C GLU A 129 21.54 20.82 0.72
N ARG A 130 22.33 20.17 1.58
CA ARG A 130 22.77 20.78 2.84
C ARG A 130 23.63 22.02 2.60
N ILE A 131 24.64 21.93 1.73
CA ILE A 131 25.50 23.07 1.37
C ILE A 131 24.67 24.22 0.78
N ARG A 132 23.73 23.89 -0.12
CA ARG A 132 22.83 24.88 -0.71
C ARG A 132 21.99 25.59 0.35
N LEU A 133 21.37 24.83 1.25
CA LEU A 133 20.50 25.38 2.29
C LEU A 133 21.30 26.22 3.30
N ASP A 134 22.52 25.80 3.66
CA ASP A 134 23.40 26.54 4.56
C ASP A 134 23.85 27.87 3.92
N ALA A 135 24.19 27.88 2.62
CA ALA A 135 24.53 29.10 1.90
C ALA A 135 23.35 30.09 1.82
N ILE A 136 22.14 29.59 1.54
CA ILE A 136 20.92 30.42 1.55
C ILE A 136 20.68 31.03 2.93
N ALA A 137 20.84 30.24 3.99
CA ALA A 137 20.67 30.72 5.37
C ALA A 137 21.72 31.78 5.76
N ALA A 138 22.95 31.65 5.25
CA ALA A 138 24.03 32.63 5.44
C ALA A 138 23.91 33.88 4.54
N GLY A 139 22.94 33.93 3.61
CA GLY A 139 22.82 35.01 2.62
C GLY A 139 23.90 34.98 1.53
N GLU A 140 24.55 33.83 1.35
CA GLU A 140 25.58 33.58 0.34
C GLU A 140 24.96 33.05 -0.97
N ASP A 141 25.73 33.09 -2.06
CA ASP A 141 25.31 32.47 -3.33
C ASP A 141 25.47 30.94 -3.24
N PRO A 142 24.35 30.17 -3.26
CA PRO A 142 24.41 28.71 -3.17
C PRO A 142 25.17 28.06 -4.32
N ALA A 143 25.19 28.65 -5.52
CA ALA A 143 25.92 28.09 -6.65
C ALA A 143 27.43 28.10 -6.39
N LYS A 144 27.92 29.19 -5.80
CA LYS A 144 29.34 29.35 -5.45
C LYS A 144 29.74 28.44 -4.28
N ALA A 145 28.87 28.27 -3.29
CA ALA A 145 29.10 27.36 -2.17
C ALA A 145 29.19 25.90 -2.64
N LEU A 146 28.30 25.49 -3.54
CA LEU A 146 28.34 24.17 -4.18
C LEU A 146 29.62 23.96 -5.00
N GLU A 147 30.03 24.96 -5.79
CA GLU A 147 31.30 24.90 -6.55
C GLU A 147 32.51 24.72 -5.62
N ALA A 148 32.60 25.53 -4.56
CA ALA A 148 33.68 25.45 -3.58
C ALA A 148 33.73 24.09 -2.86
N ALA A 149 32.58 23.45 -2.66
CA ALA A 149 32.47 22.11 -2.08
C ALA A 149 32.69 20.97 -3.09
N GLY A 150 33.05 21.27 -4.35
CA GLY A 150 33.31 20.28 -5.38
C GLY A 150 32.06 19.70 -6.06
N PHE A 151 30.88 20.31 -5.81
CA PHE A 151 29.62 20.02 -6.49
C PHE A 151 29.35 20.97 -7.67
N GLY A 152 30.39 21.69 -8.13
CA GLY A 152 30.34 22.49 -9.34
C GLY A 152 30.05 21.63 -10.58
N PRO A 153 29.67 22.26 -11.70
CA PRO A 153 29.45 21.56 -12.96
C PRO A 153 30.71 20.76 -13.30
N LYS A 154 30.62 19.43 -13.24
CA LYS A 154 31.67 18.57 -13.79
C LYS A 154 31.77 18.93 -15.27
N ALA A 155 33.00 19.16 -15.74
CA ALA A 155 33.28 19.09 -17.16
C ALA A 155 32.74 17.75 -17.64
N VAL A 156 31.67 17.79 -18.44
CA VAL A 156 31.21 16.62 -19.16
C VAL A 156 32.35 16.27 -20.10
N GLU A 157 33.15 15.26 -19.75
CA GLU A 157 33.86 14.55 -20.79
C GLU A 157 32.79 14.07 -21.76
N GLU A 158 32.88 14.54 -22.99
CA GLU A 158 31.97 14.22 -24.08
C GLU A 158 32.13 12.73 -24.39
N VAL A 159 31.49 11.88 -23.60
CA VAL A 159 31.33 10.47 -23.92
C VAL A 159 30.41 10.47 -25.13
N SER A 160 31.01 10.28 -26.31
CA SER A 160 30.30 10.10 -27.56
C SER A 160 29.36 8.90 -27.41
N VAL A 161 28.10 9.18 -27.10
CA VAL A 161 27.04 8.19 -27.18
C VAL A 161 26.79 7.95 -28.67
N ALA A 162 27.51 6.99 -29.24
CA ALA A 162 27.06 6.35 -30.47
C ALA A 162 25.63 5.85 -30.19
N SER A 163 24.65 6.48 -30.82
CA SER A 163 23.24 6.14 -30.72
C SER A 163 23.04 4.67 -31.03
N THR A 164 23.02 3.84 -29.98
CA THR A 164 22.41 2.53 -30.05
C THR A 164 20.93 2.76 -29.79
N GLU A 165 20.18 2.96 -30.87
CA GLU A 165 18.74 2.91 -30.86
C GLU A 165 18.30 1.60 -30.17
N ARG A 166 17.65 1.70 -29.02
CA ARG A 166 16.91 0.55 -28.46
C ARG A 166 15.78 0.24 -29.45
N PRO A 167 15.63 -0.99 -29.95
CA PRO A 167 14.52 -1.32 -30.82
C PRO A 167 13.21 -1.10 -30.05
N VAL A 168 12.44 -0.10 -30.47
CA VAL A 168 11.06 0.09 -30.03
C VAL A 168 10.27 -1.10 -30.56
N THR A 169 9.97 -2.08 -29.72
CA THR A 169 9.17 -3.25 -30.09
C THR A 169 7.72 -2.80 -30.33
N LYS A 170 7.42 -2.39 -31.58
CA LYS A 170 6.06 -2.07 -32.04
C LYS A 170 5.18 -3.33 -32.21
N ASP A 171 5.74 -4.53 -32.09
CA ASP A 171 5.06 -5.76 -32.50
C ASP A 171 4.05 -6.37 -31.51
N HIS A 172 4.01 -5.95 -30.24
CA HIS A 172 3.14 -6.61 -29.25
C HIS A 172 1.71 -6.06 -29.18
N THR A 173 1.47 -4.80 -29.56
CA THR A 173 0.14 -4.19 -29.47
C THR A 173 -0.76 -4.57 -30.64
N ASP A 174 -0.21 -4.79 -31.84
CA ASP A 174 -0.99 -5.15 -33.02
C ASP A 174 -1.42 -6.62 -33.01
N LYS A 175 -0.55 -7.52 -32.52
CA LYS A 175 -0.88 -8.95 -32.35
C LYS A 175 -2.01 -9.13 -31.32
N ALA A 176 -1.98 -8.37 -30.22
CA ALA A 176 -3.04 -8.38 -29.22
C ALA A 176 -4.38 -7.82 -29.75
N LYS A 177 -4.34 -6.75 -30.57
CA LYS A 177 -5.53 -6.20 -31.22
C LYS A 177 -6.13 -7.15 -32.27
N GLN A 178 -5.30 -7.83 -33.06
CA GLN A 178 -5.75 -8.84 -34.03
C GLN A 178 -6.39 -10.05 -33.35
N ALA A 179 -5.76 -10.58 -32.29
CA ALA A 179 -6.32 -11.70 -31.53
C ALA A 179 -7.70 -11.39 -30.94
N ARG A 180 -7.90 -10.17 -30.42
CA ARG A 180 -9.19 -9.72 -29.86
C ARG A 180 -10.28 -9.58 -30.93
N ARG A 181 -9.93 -9.10 -32.14
CA ARG A 181 -10.85 -9.02 -33.29
C ARG A 181 -11.26 -10.41 -33.77
N GLU A 182 -10.34 -11.34 -33.83
CA GLU A 182 -10.60 -12.72 -34.26
C GLU A 182 -11.48 -13.47 -33.26
N ALA A 183 -11.20 -13.35 -31.96
CA ALA A 183 -12.04 -13.90 -30.89
C ALA A 183 -13.49 -13.36 -30.97
N LYS A 184 -13.67 -12.07 -31.26
CA LYS A 184 -15.01 -11.46 -31.43
C LYS A 184 -15.76 -12.04 -32.63
N ARG A 185 -15.08 -12.25 -33.78
CA ARG A 185 -15.68 -12.89 -34.96
C ARG A 185 -16.05 -14.36 -34.69
N ARG A 186 -15.21 -15.10 -33.96
CA ARG A 186 -15.47 -16.50 -33.60
C ARG A 186 -16.71 -16.63 -32.71
N ARG A 187 -16.83 -15.77 -31.70
CA ARG A 187 -18.01 -15.74 -30.81
C ARG A 187 -19.30 -15.40 -31.56
N ALA A 188 -19.26 -14.44 -32.48
CA ALA A 188 -20.41 -14.09 -33.31
C ALA A 188 -20.84 -15.27 -34.23
N ARG A 189 -19.88 -15.99 -34.83
CA ARG A 189 -20.16 -17.19 -35.65
C ARG A 189 -20.79 -18.31 -34.81
N GLN A 190 -20.26 -18.57 -33.62
CA GLN A 190 -20.82 -19.59 -32.71
C GLN A 190 -22.24 -19.24 -32.25
N GLN A 191 -22.50 -17.97 -31.94
CA GLN A 191 -23.85 -17.51 -31.59
C GLN A 191 -24.84 -17.63 -32.76
N ALA A 192 -24.41 -17.30 -33.97
CA ALA A 192 -25.24 -17.46 -35.17
C ALA A 192 -25.54 -18.94 -35.48
N ALA A 193 -24.54 -19.83 -35.34
CA ALA A 193 -24.72 -21.27 -35.49
C ALA A 193 -25.71 -21.84 -34.46
N ARG A 194 -25.59 -21.43 -33.20
CA ARG A 194 -26.49 -21.84 -32.11
C ARG A 194 -27.93 -21.34 -32.33
N ARG A 195 -28.12 -20.11 -32.86
CA ARG A 195 -29.44 -19.60 -33.29
C ARG A 195 -30.04 -20.43 -34.42
N LYS A 196 -29.24 -20.84 -35.41
CA LYS A 196 -29.71 -21.70 -36.52
C LYS A 196 -30.10 -23.10 -36.03
N GLN A 197 -29.32 -23.70 -35.12
CA GLN A 197 -29.67 -24.99 -34.50
C GLN A 197 -30.98 -24.91 -33.70
N LYS A 198 -31.16 -23.85 -32.87
CA LYS A 198 -32.40 -23.65 -32.10
C LYS A 198 -33.63 -23.45 -33.00
N LYS A 199 -33.48 -22.82 -34.17
CA LYS A 199 -34.57 -22.70 -35.16
C LYS A 199 -34.88 -24.03 -35.86
N LYS A 200 -33.87 -24.85 -36.16
CA LYS A 200 -34.07 -26.18 -36.78
C LYS A 200 -34.79 -27.15 -35.83
N SER A 201 -34.45 -27.14 -34.53
CA SER A 201 -35.14 -28.00 -33.54
C SER A 201 -36.57 -27.57 -33.25
N ALA A 202 -36.91 -26.29 -33.44
CA ALA A 202 -38.28 -25.79 -33.28
C ALA A 202 -39.18 -26.13 -34.48
N GLY A 203 -38.61 -26.32 -35.67
CA GLY A 203 -39.37 -26.64 -36.90
C GLY A 203 -39.62 -28.13 -37.13
N SER A 204 -38.95 -29.03 -36.40
CA SER A 204 -39.14 -30.48 -36.57
C SER A 204 -40.25 -31.08 -35.69
N ASN A 205 -40.91 -30.28 -34.83
CA ASN A 205 -41.87 -30.80 -33.86
C ASN A 205 -43.34 -30.47 -34.20
N THR A 206 -43.67 -30.35 -35.48
CA THR A 206 -45.07 -30.16 -35.91
C THR A 206 -45.36 -31.04 -37.12
N LYS A 207 -45.72 -32.30 -36.85
CA LYS A 207 -46.58 -33.10 -37.73
C LYS A 207 -47.84 -33.44 -36.92
N PRO A 208 -49.04 -33.09 -37.39
CA PRO A 208 -50.28 -33.49 -36.73
C PRO A 208 -50.64 -34.93 -37.11
N ASP A 209 -50.81 -35.78 -36.10
CA ASP A 209 -51.49 -37.07 -36.29
C ASP A 209 -52.96 -36.80 -36.57
N THR A 210 -53.41 -37.34 -37.69
CA THR A 210 -54.76 -37.22 -38.24
C THR A 210 -55.55 -38.45 -37.81
N GLU A 211 -56.58 -38.21 -37.00
CA GLU A 211 -57.92 -38.82 -37.05
C GLU A 211 -58.09 -40.35 -37.06
N SER A 212 -58.73 -40.88 -36.01
CA SER A 212 -59.97 -41.68 -36.07
C SER A 212 -60.59 -41.81 -34.67
#